data_AF-A0A2N1M3A6-F1
#
_entry.id   AF-A0A2N1M3A6-F1
#
_cell.length_a   1.000
_cell.length_b   1.000
_cell.length_c   1.000
_cell.angle_alpha   90.00
_cell.angle_beta   90.00
_cell.angle_gamma   90.00
#
_symmetry.space_group_name_H-M   'P 1'
#
loop_
_entity.id
_entity.type
_entity.pdbx_description
1 polymer ?
#
loop_
_entity_poly.entity_id
_entity_poly.type
_entity_poly.pdbx_seq_one_letter_code
_entity_poly.pdbx_strand_id
1 'polypeptide(L)'
;METDSGSEFTNDQKLKTGVTSVEWSEDFHNVVSKIDELWQRNPPDIPTGSPKVSKKTELLSEGTRVRVKLDEPISVLGNKLHGKFCTGDIRWNPNIRVIKK
;
A
#
# COMPACT_ATOMS: atom_id res chain seq x y z
N MET A 1 -28.84 -39.85 -18.57
CA MET A 1 -28.08 -38.70 -19.04
C MET A 1 -28.73 -37.49 -18.42
N GLU A 2 -28.19 -37.03 -17.30
CA GLU A 2 -28.72 -35.90 -16.54
C GLU A 2 -28.15 -34.62 -17.17
N THR A 3 -29.03 -33.75 -17.65
CA THR A 3 -28.62 -32.44 -18.17
C THR A 3 -28.53 -31.47 -17.01
N ASP A 4 -27.28 -31.08 -16.78
CA ASP A 4 -26.78 -29.98 -15.96
C ASP A 4 -27.68 -28.74 -16.09
N SER A 5 -28.47 -28.44 -15.06
CA SER A 5 -29.25 -27.22 -15.00
C SER A 5 -28.32 -26.10 -14.55
N GLY A 6 -27.60 -25.57 -15.55
CA GLY A 6 -26.81 -24.36 -15.42
C GLY A 6 -27.67 -23.23 -14.86
N SER A 7 -27.22 -22.71 -13.72
CA SER A 7 -27.73 -21.50 -13.07
C SER A 7 -27.61 -20.30 -14.02
N GLU A 8 -28.62 -20.11 -14.87
CA GLU A 8 -28.84 -18.86 -15.59
C GLU A 8 -29.18 -17.75 -14.59
N PHE A 9 -28.18 -16.92 -14.32
CA PHE A 9 -28.28 -15.75 -13.46
C PHE A 9 -29.43 -14.83 -13.91
N THR A 10 -30.34 -14.57 -12.97
CA THR A 10 -31.64 -13.89 -13.05
C THR A 10 -31.59 -12.38 -13.36
N ASN A 11 -30.74 -11.93 -14.29
CA ASN A 11 -30.53 -10.49 -14.52
C ASN A 11 -31.63 -9.82 -15.38
N ASP A 12 -32.35 -10.60 -16.19
CA ASP A 12 -33.30 -10.07 -17.18
C ASP A 12 -34.61 -9.54 -16.58
N GLN A 13 -35.01 -10.03 -15.40
CA GLN A 13 -36.21 -9.53 -14.69
C GLN A 13 -35.95 -8.20 -13.97
N LYS A 14 -34.69 -7.93 -13.61
CA LYS A 14 -34.29 -6.77 -12.81
C LYS A 14 -34.30 -5.47 -13.62
N LEU A 15 -33.88 -5.53 -14.89
CA LEU A 15 -33.88 -4.38 -15.82
C LEU A 15 -35.28 -3.84 -16.13
N LYS A 16 -36.31 -4.70 -16.10
CA LYS A 16 -37.70 -4.32 -16.41
C LYS A 16 -38.45 -3.69 -15.24
N THR A 17 -38.04 -4.01 -14.01
CA THR A 17 -38.80 -3.68 -12.79
C THR A 17 -38.28 -2.41 -12.09
N GLY A 18 -37.09 -1.90 -12.46
CA GLY A 18 -36.50 -0.70 -11.86
C GLY A 18 -36.11 -0.84 -10.38
N VAL A 19 -36.32 -2.02 -9.80
CA VAL A 19 -35.99 -2.33 -8.41
C VAL A 19 -34.50 -2.65 -8.35
N THR A 20 -33.73 -1.71 -7.82
CA THR A 20 -32.34 -1.94 -7.43
C THR A 20 -32.32 -2.91 -6.25
N SER A 21 -31.90 -4.16 -6.44
CA SER A 21 -31.69 -5.06 -5.29
C SER A 21 -30.43 -4.64 -4.55
N VAL A 22 -30.60 -4.33 -3.27
CA VAL A 22 -29.58 -3.80 -2.34
C VAL A 22 -29.14 -4.87 -1.34
N GLU A 23 -29.59 -6.12 -1.52
CA GLU A 23 -29.32 -7.25 -0.62
C GLU A 23 -27.82 -7.49 -0.39
N TRP A 24 -26.99 -7.27 -1.42
CA TRP A 24 -25.53 -7.39 -1.33
C TRP A 24 -24.88 -6.40 -0.35
N SER A 25 -25.57 -5.32 0.03
CA SER A 25 -25.03 -4.32 0.96
C SER A 25 -24.91 -4.84 2.39
N GLU A 26 -25.77 -5.79 2.78
CA GLU A 26 -25.69 -6.44 4.10
C GLU A 26 -24.45 -7.33 4.19
N ASP A 27 -24.15 -8.05 3.10
CA ASP A 27 -22.96 -8.89 2.98
C ASP A 27 -21.66 -8.08 2.88
N PHE A 28 -21.73 -6.82 2.44
CA PHE A 28 -20.55 -5.95 2.30
C PHE A 28 -19.80 -5.80 3.63
N HIS A 29 -20.52 -5.64 4.74
CA HIS A 29 -19.91 -5.54 6.06
C HIS A 29 -19.16 -6.82 6.46
N ASN A 30 -19.73 -7.99 6.14
CA ASN A 30 -19.10 -9.29 6.40
C ASN A 30 -17.87 -9.54 5.53
N VAL A 31 -17.87 -9.05 4.29
CA VAL A 31 -16.71 -9.15 3.39
C VAL A 31 -15.59 -8.22 3.86
N VAL A 32 -15.92 -6.98 4.21
CA VAL A 32 -14.96 -6.00 4.71
C VAL A 32 -14.32 -6.46 6.02
N SER A 33 -15.11 -7.00 6.97
CA SER A 33 -14.57 -7.50 8.24
C SER A 33 -13.59 -8.66 8.05
N LYS A 34 -13.93 -9.64 7.21
CA LYS A 34 -13.05 -10.77 6.89
C LYS A 34 -11.76 -10.33 6.19
N ILE A 35 -11.84 -9.33 5.31
CA ILE A 35 -10.65 -8.73 4.69
C ILE A 35 -9.83 -8.01 5.78
N ASP A 36 -10.44 -7.20 6.62
CA ASP A 36 -9.70 -6.48 7.67
C ASP A 36 -8.98 -7.45 8.63
N GLU A 37 -9.65 -8.54 9.03
CA GLU A 37 -9.05 -9.63 9.82
C GLU A 37 -7.87 -10.31 9.11
N LEU A 38 -8.02 -10.64 7.83
CA LEU A 38 -6.95 -11.28 7.04
C LEU A 38 -5.76 -10.34 6.83
N TRP A 39 -6.04 -9.04 6.72
CA TRP A 39 -5.07 -8.01 6.39
C TRP A 39 -4.66 -7.17 7.60
N GLN A 40 -4.75 -7.70 8.83
CA GLN A 40 -4.18 -7.09 10.05
C GLN A 40 -2.66 -6.91 9.89
N ARG A 41 -2.28 -5.80 9.27
CA ARG A 41 -0.89 -5.40 9.04
C ARG A 41 -0.43 -4.70 10.31
N ASN A 42 0.11 -5.49 11.24
CA ASN A 42 0.95 -4.90 12.27
C ASN A 42 2.07 -4.13 11.54
N PRO A 43 2.23 -2.82 11.78
CA PRO A 43 3.36 -2.10 11.23
C PRO A 43 4.63 -2.80 11.72
N PRO A 44 5.64 -2.99 10.85
CA PRO A 44 6.90 -3.57 11.28
C PRO A 44 7.49 -2.71 12.40
N ASP A 45 8.01 -3.36 13.43
CA ASP A 45 8.67 -2.67 14.54
C ASP A 45 9.83 -1.83 14.00
N ILE A 46 9.83 -0.54 14.35
CA ILE A 46 10.95 0.34 14.04
C ILE A 46 12.11 -0.12 14.93
N PRO A 47 13.27 -0.51 14.36
CA PRO A 47 14.40 -0.95 15.16
C PRO A 47 14.83 0.16 16.10
N THR A 48 14.61 -0.07 17.40
CA THR A 48 14.97 0.87 18.46
C THR A 48 16.37 0.51 18.94
N GLY A 49 17.37 1.27 18.48
CA GLY A 49 18.76 1.07 18.86
C GLY A 49 19.73 1.78 17.93
N SER A 50 20.98 1.91 18.35
CA SER A 50 22.03 2.46 17.50
C SER A 50 22.24 1.56 16.28
N PRO A 51 22.41 2.11 15.07
CA PRO A 51 22.67 1.32 13.88
C PRO A 51 23.95 0.49 14.09
N LYS A 52 23.88 -0.81 13.77
CA LYS A 52 25.06 -1.69 13.79
C LYS A 52 25.98 -1.29 12.63
N VAL A 53 27.02 -0.52 12.93
CA VAL A 53 28.06 -0.16 11.95
C VAL A 53 29.17 -1.20 12.00
N SER A 54 29.52 -1.78 10.86
CA SER A 54 30.67 -2.68 10.77
C SER A 54 31.98 -1.86 10.77
N LYS A 55 33.04 -2.36 11.41
CA LYS A 55 34.33 -1.64 11.55
C LYS A 55 35.03 -1.31 10.22
N LYS A 56 34.61 -1.92 9.11
CA LYS A 56 35.20 -1.72 7.77
C LYS A 56 34.53 -0.61 6.95
N THR A 57 33.52 0.05 7.51
CA THR A 57 32.72 1.03 6.76
C THR A 57 33.30 2.43 7.00
N GLU A 58 33.81 3.07 5.95
CA GLU A 58 34.10 4.51 5.99
C GLU A 58 32.78 5.27 6.13
N LEU A 59 32.63 6.00 7.24
CA LEU A 59 31.51 6.90 7.45
C LEU A 59 31.79 8.24 6.77
N LEU A 60 30.74 8.84 6.23
CA LEU A 60 30.83 10.19 5.67
C LEU A 60 31.13 11.19 6.80
N SER A 61 32.00 12.15 6.51
CA SER A 61 32.36 13.20 7.46
C SER A 61 31.23 14.20 7.66
N GLU A 62 31.21 14.83 8.83
CA GLU A 62 30.39 16.01 9.11
C GLU A 62 30.63 17.08 8.02
N GLY A 63 29.58 17.78 7.60
CA GLY A 63 29.64 18.73 6.48
C GLY A 63 29.39 18.12 5.11
N THR A 64 29.38 16.79 4.97
CA THR A 64 29.06 16.14 3.69
C THR A 64 27.61 16.40 3.27
N ARG A 65 27.42 16.76 2.00
CA ARG A 65 26.10 16.96 1.40
C ARG A 65 25.52 15.62 0.95
N VAL A 66 24.39 15.23 1.52
CA VAL A 66 23.73 13.94 1.27
C VAL A 66 22.25 14.13 0.92
N ARG A 67 21.68 13.13 0.25
CA ARG A 67 20.22 13.00 0.09
C ARG A 67 19.73 11.86 0.96
N VAL A 68 18.59 12.08 1.62
CA VAL A 68 17.97 11.09 2.51
C VAL A 68 17.11 10.15 1.68
N LYS A 69 17.22 8.84 1.94
CA LYS A 69 16.34 7.84 1.34
C LYS A 69 14.93 8.02 1.86
N LEU A 70 13.93 7.95 0.99
CA LEU A 70 12.53 8.06 1.36
C LEU A 70 11.98 6.71 1.82
N ASP A 71 11.12 6.73 2.83
CA ASP A 71 10.40 5.55 3.32
C ASP A 71 9.18 5.20 2.46
N GLU A 72 8.57 6.23 1.84
CA GLU A 72 7.39 6.11 0.99
C GLU A 72 7.63 6.78 -0.38
N PRO A 73 7.01 6.28 -1.46
CA PRO A 73 7.16 6.85 -2.78
C PRO A 73 6.58 8.26 -2.87
N ILE A 74 7.24 9.11 -3.66
CA ILE A 74 6.76 10.45 -3.98
C ILE A 74 6.63 10.56 -5.50
N SER A 75 5.53 11.14 -5.94
CA SER A 75 5.28 11.50 -7.33
C SER A 75 6.29 12.52 -7.83
N VAL A 76 6.51 12.58 -9.14
CA VAL A 76 7.30 13.64 -9.78
C VAL A 76 6.80 15.05 -9.44
N LEU A 77 5.51 15.19 -9.13
CA LEU A 77 4.89 16.45 -8.71
C LEU A 77 5.11 16.78 -7.21
N GLY A 78 5.81 15.92 -6.46
CA GLY A 78 6.09 16.12 -5.04
C GLY A 78 5.00 15.59 -4.08
N ASN A 79 3.93 15.02 -4.60
CA ASN A 79 2.86 14.44 -3.78
C ASN A 79 3.26 13.06 -3.25
N LYS A 80 3.02 12.80 -1.96
CA LYS A 80 3.20 11.48 -1.34
C LYS A 80 2.28 10.46 -2.02
N LEU A 81 2.85 9.31 -2.39
CA LEU A 81 2.13 8.17 -2.96
C LEU A 81 2.01 7.06 -1.91
N HIS A 82 0.90 6.33 -1.93
CA HIS A 82 0.70 5.18 -1.06
C HIS A 82 1.15 3.89 -1.77
N GLY A 83 1.74 2.97 -1.02
CA GLY A 83 2.12 1.64 -1.52
C GLY A 83 3.62 1.45 -1.72
N LYS A 84 3.98 0.45 -2.53
CA LYS A 84 5.39 0.11 -2.80
C LYS A 84 5.96 1.05 -3.86
N PHE A 85 7.26 1.31 -3.79
CA PHE A 85 7.98 2.05 -4.84
C PHE A 85 7.87 1.35 -6.20
N CYS A 86 7.36 2.07 -7.19
CA CYS A 86 7.40 1.69 -8.59
C CYS A 86 8.76 2.03 -9.23
N THR A 87 8.97 1.60 -10.48
CA THR A 87 10.21 1.86 -11.23
C THR A 87 10.44 3.35 -11.49
N GLY A 88 9.36 4.13 -11.65
CA GLY A 88 9.43 5.57 -11.94
C GLY A 88 9.40 6.50 -10.73
N ASP A 89 9.25 5.97 -9.51
CA ASP A 89 9.08 6.80 -8.33
C ASP A 89 10.40 7.39 -7.84
N ILE A 90 10.32 8.60 -7.27
CA ILE A 90 11.46 9.24 -6.64
C ILE A 90 11.77 8.54 -5.32
N ARG A 91 12.99 8.01 -5.18
CA ARG A 91 13.46 7.27 -3.99
C ARG A 91 14.28 8.10 -3.00
N TRP A 92 14.75 9.26 -3.44
CA TRP A 92 15.61 10.14 -2.66
C TRP A 92 14.92 11.48 -2.46
N ASN A 93 14.99 12.02 -1.24
CA ASN A 93 14.46 13.34 -0.98
C ASN A 93 15.16 14.36 -1.91
N PRO A 94 14.41 15.19 -2.66
CA PRO A 94 15.00 16.16 -3.58
C PRO A 94 15.84 17.21 -2.84
N ASN A 95 15.49 17.49 -1.58
CA ASN A 95 16.23 18.43 -0.75
C ASN A 95 17.55 17.82 -0.28
N ILE A 96 18.64 18.52 -0.58
CA ILE A 96 19.98 18.16 -0.12
C ILE A 96 20.10 18.55 1.35
N ARG A 97 20.58 17.62 2.18
CA ARG A 97 20.90 17.85 3.59
C ARG A 97 22.40 17.82 3.82
N VAL A 98 22.84 18.46 4.89
CA VAL A 98 24.24 18.44 5.34
C VAL A 98 24.30 17.62 6.61
N ILE A 99 25.26 16.70 6.72
CA ILE A 99 25.52 15.95 7.95
C ILE A 99 26.00 16.93 9.02
N LYS A 100 25.22 17.05 10.09
CA LYS A 100 25.54 17.84 11.28
C LYS A 100 25.74 16.91 12.47
N LYS A 101 26.51 17.38 13.45
CA LYS A 101 26.76 16.72 14.71
C LYS A 101 25.53 16.71 15.62
#